data_AF-A0A4V2SM19-F1
#
_entry.id   AF-A0A4V2SM19-F1
#
_cell.length_a   1.000
_cell.length_b   1.000
_cell.length_c   1.000
_cell.angle_alpha   90.00
_cell.angle_beta   90.00
_cell.angle_gamma   90.00
#
_symmetry.space_group_name_H-M   'P 1'
#
loop_
_entity.id
_entity.type
_entity.pdbx_description
1 polymer ?
#
loop_
_entity_poly.entity_id
_entity_poly.type
_entity_poly.pdbx_seq_one_letter_code
_entity_poly.pdbx_strand_id
1 'polypeptide(L)'
;MSIIRQGSLFDLQELYDLGPTQRYDAILSAINTDSILYKVSKKSWLGAPTELNYRAMINSLFIRIIERIPTVKHLIKRLDEDFIFKLNCGFLVSDTTPSEAAYSRMVTKLNDSPILEEAKETVVLQAISEGFITDDAVAVDATHFEARDQAPPKEERPEKAPKKCGRKTKAEREQWLIEKAEREANLPLFEKKIEAQLDVPLAELLTSVPLDPQWGVKKNSEGKNVFWYGDKAHLAVGTKSQIHFTIPLFIGKFK
;
A
#
# COMPACT_ATOMS: atom_id res chain seq x y z
N MET A 1 -60.11 5.84 -33.08
CA MET A 1 -59.39 5.19 -31.96
C MET A 1 -58.72 6.28 -31.14
N SER A 2 -59.05 6.40 -29.86
CA SER A 2 -58.41 7.38 -28.97
C SER A 2 -57.00 6.90 -28.63
N ILE A 3 -56.00 7.66 -29.05
CA ILE A 3 -54.60 7.42 -28.68
C ILE A 3 -54.47 7.73 -27.19
N ILE A 4 -54.35 6.70 -26.36
CA ILE A 4 -54.03 6.83 -24.93
C ILE A 4 -52.55 7.21 -24.86
N ARG A 5 -52.26 8.46 -24.48
CA ARG A 5 -50.89 8.85 -24.13
C ARG A 5 -50.63 8.44 -22.70
N GLN A 6 -49.69 7.52 -22.49
CA GLN A 6 -49.12 7.32 -21.15
C GLN A 6 -48.45 8.64 -20.75
N GLY A 7 -48.83 9.18 -19.58
CA GLY A 7 -48.11 10.28 -18.97
C GLY A 7 -46.68 9.84 -18.62
N SER A 8 -45.73 10.76 -18.69
CA SER A 8 -44.36 10.49 -18.22
C SER A 8 -44.42 10.13 -16.75
N LEU A 9 -43.89 8.96 -16.38
CA LEU A 9 -43.91 8.45 -15.01
C LEU A 9 -42.89 9.18 -14.12
N PHE A 10 -41.89 9.81 -14.73
CA PHE A 10 -40.87 10.62 -14.07
C PHE A 10 -40.62 11.88 -14.88
N ASP A 11 -40.33 12.98 -14.20
CA ASP A 11 -39.79 14.17 -14.86
C ASP A 11 -38.31 13.95 -15.22
N LEU A 12 -37.82 14.67 -16.24
CA LEU A 12 -36.40 14.64 -16.64
C LEU A 12 -35.49 15.05 -15.49
N GLN A 13 -35.94 15.99 -14.66
CA GLN A 13 -35.24 16.42 -13.45
C GLN A 13 -35.19 15.31 -12.39
N GLU A 14 -36.30 14.60 -12.16
CA GLU A 14 -36.33 13.47 -11.21
C GLU A 14 -35.38 12.35 -11.65
N LEU A 15 -35.30 12.06 -12.95
CA LEU A 15 -34.34 11.08 -13.47
C LEU A 15 -32.88 11.52 -13.28
N TYR A 16 -32.61 12.82 -13.35
CA TYR A 16 -31.27 13.37 -13.10
C TYR A 16 -30.91 13.31 -11.61
N ASP A 17 -31.85 13.66 -10.73
CA ASP A 17 -31.66 13.63 -9.28
C ASP A 17 -31.58 12.18 -8.73
N LEU A 18 -32.24 11.23 -9.40
CA LEU A 18 -32.11 9.79 -9.16
C LEU A 18 -30.84 9.19 -9.80
N GLY A 19 -30.10 9.99 -10.57
CA GLY A 19 -28.82 9.60 -11.15
C GLY A 19 -27.84 9.17 -10.05
N PRO A 20 -26.91 8.24 -10.35
CA PRO A 20 -25.88 7.87 -9.39
C PRO A 20 -25.09 9.12 -9.00
N THR A 21 -25.11 9.47 -7.71
CA THR A 21 -24.29 10.56 -7.16
C THR A 21 -22.87 10.44 -7.68
N GLN A 22 -22.27 11.55 -8.10
CA GLN A 22 -20.87 11.66 -8.53
C GLN A 22 -19.91 11.39 -7.36
N ARG A 23 -19.99 10.18 -6.82
CA ARG A 23 -19.29 9.73 -5.62
C ARG A 23 -17.79 9.87 -5.81
N TYR A 24 -17.30 9.55 -7.00
CA TYR A 24 -15.88 9.68 -7.33
C TYR A 24 -15.43 11.13 -7.34
N ASP A 25 -16.18 12.02 -7.98
CA ASP A 25 -15.81 13.44 -8.03
C ASP A 25 -15.84 14.07 -6.64
N ALA A 26 -16.84 13.76 -5.81
CA ALA A 26 -16.88 14.22 -4.43
C ALA A 26 -15.65 13.77 -3.63
N ILE A 27 -15.24 12.50 -3.75
CA ILE A 27 -14.06 11.97 -3.05
C ILE A 27 -12.76 12.58 -3.60
N LEU A 28 -12.62 12.64 -4.93
CA LEU A 28 -11.42 13.12 -5.60
C LEU A 28 -11.24 14.63 -5.45
N SER A 29 -12.33 15.40 -5.32
CA SER A 29 -12.28 16.85 -5.09
C SER A 29 -11.65 17.23 -3.75
N ALA A 30 -11.72 16.35 -2.75
CA ALA A 30 -11.06 16.55 -1.45
C ALA A 30 -9.55 16.29 -1.51
N ILE A 31 -9.05 15.66 -2.59
CA ILE A 31 -7.63 15.30 -2.76
C ILE A 31 -7.00 16.28 -3.75
N ASN A 32 -5.82 16.82 -3.42
CA ASN A 32 -5.05 17.65 -4.33
C ASN A 32 -4.43 16.82 -5.47
N THR A 33 -5.24 16.45 -6.45
CA THR A 33 -4.84 15.64 -7.62
C THR A 33 -3.94 16.42 -8.58
N ASP A 34 -4.02 17.75 -8.60
CA ASP A 34 -3.20 18.60 -9.47
C ASP A 34 -1.71 18.57 -9.08
N SER A 35 -1.42 18.58 -7.77
CA SER A 35 -0.04 18.46 -7.28
C SER A 35 0.58 17.10 -7.65
N ILE A 36 -0.21 16.03 -7.54
CA ILE A 36 0.19 14.68 -7.96
C ILE A 36 0.44 14.64 -9.47
N LEU A 37 -0.47 15.20 -10.27
CA LEU A 37 -0.35 15.27 -11.72
C LEU A 37 0.93 16.00 -12.14
N TYR A 38 1.22 17.15 -11.53
CA TYR A 38 2.43 17.93 -11.83
C TYR A 38 3.70 17.11 -11.66
N LYS A 39 3.79 16.30 -10.59
CA LYS A 39 4.96 15.44 -10.32
C LYS A 39 5.09 14.28 -11.31
N VAL A 40 3.98 13.63 -11.65
CA VAL A 40 3.96 12.46 -12.55
C VAL A 40 4.17 12.84 -14.01
N SER A 41 3.64 14.01 -14.40
CA SER A 41 3.66 14.50 -15.77
C SER A 41 5.07 14.68 -16.32
N LYS A 42 5.18 14.63 -17.65
CA LYS A 42 6.46 14.81 -18.33
C LYS A 42 6.90 16.26 -18.18
N LYS A 43 8.08 16.46 -17.56
CA LYS A 43 8.67 17.80 -17.38
C LYS A 43 9.46 18.27 -18.60
N SER A 44 10.02 17.35 -19.36
CA SER A 44 10.83 17.68 -20.53
C SER A 44 9.96 17.84 -21.77
N TRP A 45 10.25 18.88 -22.57
CA TRP A 45 9.71 18.99 -23.91
C TRP A 45 10.33 17.95 -24.86
N LEU A 46 11.59 17.57 -24.62
CA LEU A 46 12.33 16.58 -25.41
C LEU A 46 11.77 15.16 -25.24
N GLY A 47 11.83 14.37 -26.31
CA GLY A 47 11.37 12.97 -26.39
C GLY A 47 9.94 12.82 -26.91
N ALA A 48 9.45 11.58 -27.01
CA ALA A 48 8.11 11.28 -27.52
C ALA A 48 7.01 12.07 -26.79
N PRO A 49 5.98 12.57 -27.51
CA PRO A 49 4.86 13.24 -26.89
C PRO A 49 4.12 12.27 -25.96
N THR A 50 3.54 12.80 -24.90
CA THR A 50 2.68 12.02 -24.03
C THR A 50 1.30 11.91 -24.66
N GLU A 51 0.96 10.74 -25.18
CA GLU A 51 -0.37 10.44 -25.73
C GLU A 51 -1.38 10.04 -24.64
N LEU A 52 -0.88 9.60 -23.48
CA LEU A 52 -1.73 9.09 -22.40
C LEU A 52 -2.25 10.20 -21.49
N ASN A 53 -3.53 10.10 -21.13
CA ASN A 53 -4.17 10.98 -20.18
C ASN A 53 -3.76 10.63 -18.73
N TYR A 54 -2.69 11.26 -18.23
CA TYR A 54 -2.19 11.03 -16.87
C TYR A 54 -3.20 11.36 -15.77
N ARG A 55 -4.06 12.37 -15.97
CA ARG A 55 -5.08 12.75 -14.98
C ARG A 55 -6.09 11.61 -14.80
N ALA A 56 -6.61 11.09 -15.91
CA ALA A 56 -7.53 9.95 -15.90
C ALA A 56 -6.87 8.67 -15.34
N MET A 57 -5.57 8.46 -15.61
CA MET A 57 -4.81 7.36 -15.01
C MET A 57 -4.68 7.47 -13.48
N ILE A 58 -4.45 8.67 -12.95
CA ILE A 58 -4.37 8.89 -11.49
C ILE A 58 -5.76 8.63 -10.87
N ASN A 59 -6.81 9.19 -11.46
CA ASN A 59 -8.18 8.99 -11.00
C ASN A 59 -8.58 7.51 -11.02
N SER A 60 -8.26 6.78 -12.09
CA SER A 60 -8.57 5.36 -12.21
C SER A 60 -7.85 4.52 -11.14
N LEU A 61 -6.64 4.89 -10.71
CA LEU A 61 -5.96 4.23 -9.59
C LEU A 61 -6.67 4.45 -8.25
N PHE A 62 -7.16 5.65 -7.98
CA PHE A 62 -7.93 5.93 -6.77
C PHE A 62 -9.28 5.21 -6.80
N ILE A 63 -10.00 5.30 -7.91
CA ILE A 63 -11.30 4.64 -8.11
C ILE A 63 -11.14 3.11 -7.99
N ARG A 64 -10.05 2.54 -8.51
CA ARG A 64 -9.71 1.12 -8.32
C ARG A 64 -9.69 0.72 -6.84
N ILE A 65 -9.15 1.57 -5.96
CA ILE A 65 -9.10 1.31 -4.51
C ILE A 65 -10.49 1.44 -3.90
N ILE A 66 -11.26 2.47 -4.29
CA ILE A 66 -12.62 2.71 -3.79
C ILE A 66 -13.55 1.54 -4.15
N GLU A 67 -13.48 1.04 -5.37
CA GLU A 67 -14.26 -0.10 -5.85
C GLU A 67 -13.66 -1.46 -5.46
N ARG A 68 -12.50 -1.48 -4.78
CA ARG A 68 -11.78 -2.68 -4.35
C ARG A 68 -11.42 -3.63 -5.51
N ILE A 69 -11.07 -3.09 -6.66
CA ILE A 69 -10.56 -3.88 -7.78
C ILE A 69 -9.14 -4.37 -7.42
N PRO A 70 -8.87 -5.70 -7.45
CA PRO A 70 -7.66 -6.24 -6.85
C PRO A 70 -6.39 -5.95 -7.66
N THR A 71 -6.43 -6.00 -8.99
CA THR A 71 -5.23 -5.85 -9.84
C THR A 71 -5.42 -4.80 -10.93
N VAL A 72 -4.29 -4.26 -11.43
CA VAL A 72 -4.28 -3.34 -12.59
C VAL A 72 -4.84 -4.01 -13.84
N LYS A 73 -4.61 -5.32 -14.01
CA LYS A 73 -5.18 -6.10 -15.11
C LYS A 73 -6.72 -6.09 -15.11
N HIS A 74 -7.32 -6.26 -13.93
CA HIS A 74 -8.78 -6.17 -13.79
C HIS A 74 -9.29 -4.74 -14.02
N LEU A 75 -8.53 -3.72 -13.62
CA LEU A 75 -8.85 -2.32 -13.91
C LEU A 75 -8.89 -2.07 -15.42
N ILE A 76 -7.85 -2.49 -16.16
CA ILE A 76 -7.78 -2.31 -17.62
C ILE A 76 -8.92 -3.05 -18.31
N LYS A 77 -9.14 -4.32 -17.94
CA LYS A 77 -10.27 -5.10 -18.48
C LYS A 77 -11.59 -4.37 -18.30
N ARG A 78 -11.83 -3.78 -17.11
CA ARG A 78 -13.06 -3.04 -16.84
C ARG A 78 -13.13 -1.71 -17.59
N LEU A 79 -12.01 -1.00 -17.78
CA LEU A 79 -11.97 0.21 -18.61
C LEU A 79 -12.34 -0.08 -20.08
N ASP A 80 -12.04 -1.27 -20.57
CA ASP A 80 -12.38 -1.70 -21.93
C ASP A 80 -13.83 -2.19 -22.05
N GLU A 81 -14.36 -2.85 -21.00
CA GLU A 81 -15.72 -3.41 -21.00
C GLU A 81 -16.81 -2.39 -20.65
N ASP A 82 -16.53 -1.47 -19.72
CA ASP A 82 -17.51 -0.51 -19.18
C ASP A 82 -17.16 0.93 -19.57
N PHE A 83 -17.89 1.44 -20.57
CA PHE A 83 -17.76 2.81 -21.05
C PHE A 83 -18.12 3.86 -20.00
N ILE A 84 -19.13 3.60 -19.15
CA ILE A 84 -19.56 4.53 -18.10
C ILE A 84 -18.45 4.64 -17.06
N PHE A 85 -17.86 3.51 -16.68
CA PHE A 85 -16.70 3.49 -15.78
C PHE A 85 -15.51 4.25 -16.36
N LYS A 86 -15.23 4.09 -17.66
CA LYS A 86 -14.17 4.83 -18.36
C LYS A 86 -14.39 6.34 -18.31
N LEU A 87 -15.61 6.80 -18.58
CA LEU A 87 -15.99 8.22 -18.45
C LEU A 87 -15.86 8.73 -17.01
N ASN A 88 -16.32 7.95 -16.03
CA ASN A 88 -16.25 8.30 -14.61
C ASN A 88 -14.80 8.42 -14.10
N CYS A 89 -13.85 7.70 -14.71
CA CYS A 89 -12.42 7.88 -14.44
C CYS A 89 -11.85 9.17 -15.05
N GLY A 90 -12.58 9.84 -15.93
CA GLY A 90 -12.14 11.03 -16.65
C GLY A 90 -11.45 10.76 -17.98
N PHE A 91 -11.55 9.53 -18.53
CA PHE A 91 -11.08 9.24 -19.89
C PHE A 91 -12.11 9.74 -20.91
N LEU A 92 -11.62 10.31 -22.00
CA LEU A 92 -12.46 10.62 -23.15
C LEU A 92 -12.77 9.35 -23.96
N VAL A 93 -13.81 9.41 -24.79
CA VAL A 93 -14.18 8.32 -25.70
C VAL A 93 -13.05 7.97 -26.67
N SER A 94 -12.31 8.99 -27.11
CA SER A 94 -11.16 8.86 -28.01
C SER A 94 -9.89 8.41 -27.32
N ASP A 95 -9.83 8.44 -25.99
CA ASP A 95 -8.60 8.14 -25.26
C ASP A 95 -8.29 6.65 -25.36
N THR A 96 -7.02 6.34 -25.62
CA THR A 96 -6.52 4.97 -25.61
C THR A 96 -6.45 4.44 -24.18
N THR A 97 -6.87 3.19 -23.97
CA THR A 97 -6.78 2.57 -22.64
C THR A 97 -5.29 2.33 -22.31
N PRO A 98 -4.78 2.83 -21.17
CA PRO A 98 -3.38 2.66 -20.81
C PRO A 98 -3.02 1.20 -20.53
N SER A 99 -1.81 0.78 -20.92
CA SER A 99 -1.32 -0.58 -20.67
C SER A 99 -0.87 -0.81 -19.22
N GLU A 100 -0.74 -2.07 -18.80
CA GLU A 100 -0.24 -2.44 -17.46
C GLU A 100 1.13 -1.82 -17.17
N ALA A 101 2.03 -1.83 -18.16
CA ALA A 101 3.35 -1.23 -18.06
C ALA A 101 3.28 0.29 -17.86
N ALA A 102 2.28 0.98 -18.42
CA ALA A 102 2.09 2.41 -18.21
C ALA A 102 1.71 2.71 -16.76
N TYR A 103 0.78 1.94 -16.19
CA TYR A 103 0.42 2.04 -14.77
C TYR A 103 1.60 1.72 -13.85
N SER A 104 2.36 0.66 -14.15
CA SER A 104 3.54 0.27 -13.36
C SER A 104 4.56 1.43 -13.29
N ARG A 105 4.94 2.00 -14.44
CA ARG A 105 5.84 3.16 -14.50
C ARG A 105 5.32 4.37 -13.72
N MET A 106 4.00 4.60 -13.76
CA MET A 106 3.38 5.70 -13.01
C MET A 106 3.44 5.47 -11.50
N VAL A 107 3.17 4.24 -11.04
CA VAL A 107 3.28 3.86 -9.63
C VAL A 107 4.71 3.99 -9.14
N THR A 108 5.71 3.57 -9.93
CA THR A 108 7.13 3.77 -9.59
C THR A 108 7.44 5.25 -9.36
N LYS A 109 7.04 6.13 -10.30
CA LYS A 109 7.24 7.58 -10.14
C LYS A 109 6.56 8.15 -8.90
N LEU A 110 5.38 7.65 -8.55
CA LEU A 110 4.67 8.06 -7.35
C LEU A 110 5.40 7.60 -6.09
N ASN A 111 5.88 6.36 -6.06
CA ASN A 111 6.63 5.78 -4.96
C ASN A 111 7.96 6.48 -4.69
N ASP A 112 8.62 6.96 -5.74
CA ASP A 112 9.88 7.73 -5.63
C ASP A 112 9.66 9.14 -5.05
N SER A 113 8.41 9.57 -4.88
CA SER A 113 8.07 10.92 -4.42
C SER A 113 7.23 10.91 -3.14
N PRO A 114 7.47 11.83 -2.19
CA PRO A 114 6.67 11.92 -0.95
C PRO A 114 5.27 12.52 -1.16
N ILE A 115 4.84 12.73 -2.41
CA ILE A 115 3.64 13.54 -2.73
C ILE A 115 2.35 12.97 -2.16
N LEU A 116 2.24 11.64 -2.06
CA LEU A 116 1.06 10.99 -1.49
C LEU A 116 1.00 11.15 0.03
N GLU A 117 2.15 11.21 0.69
CA GLU A 117 2.23 11.47 2.14
C GLU A 117 1.86 12.92 2.43
N GLU A 118 2.37 13.87 1.65
CA GLU A 118 2.01 15.30 1.73
C GLU A 118 0.51 15.52 1.50
N ALA A 119 -0.06 14.87 0.48
CA ALA A 119 -1.49 14.97 0.18
C ALA A 119 -2.35 14.40 1.32
N LYS A 120 -1.94 13.25 1.90
CA LYS A 120 -2.60 12.66 3.06
C LYS A 120 -2.53 13.60 4.26
N GLU A 121 -1.36 14.14 4.58
CA GLU A 121 -1.16 15.04 5.70
C GLU A 121 -2.04 16.28 5.58
N THR A 122 -2.14 16.86 4.38
CA THR A 122 -3.02 18.02 4.11
C THR A 122 -4.49 17.71 4.45
N VAL A 123 -5.01 16.57 3.99
CA VAL A 123 -6.41 16.17 4.24
C VAL A 123 -6.64 15.89 5.74
N VAL A 124 -5.68 15.25 6.41
CA VAL A 124 -5.76 14.97 7.84
C VAL A 124 -5.76 16.26 8.66
N LEU A 125 -4.88 17.20 8.34
CA LEU A 125 -4.82 18.51 9.01
C LEU A 125 -6.11 19.31 8.81
N GLN A 126 -6.69 19.26 7.62
CA GLN A 126 -8.00 19.86 7.36
C GLN A 126 -9.11 19.21 8.19
N ALA A 127 -9.13 17.88 8.27
CA ALA A 127 -10.12 17.17 9.07
C ALA A 127 -9.97 17.45 10.58
N ILE A 128 -8.74 17.70 11.07
CA ILE A 128 -8.49 18.14 12.44
C ILE A 128 -9.01 19.57 12.66
N SER A 129 -8.71 20.50 11.74
CA SER A 129 -9.12 21.91 11.89
C SER A 129 -10.64 22.10 11.82
N GLU A 130 -11.32 21.30 11.02
CA GLU A 130 -12.80 21.27 10.90
C GLU A 130 -13.47 20.51 12.06
N GLY A 131 -12.68 19.86 12.93
CA GLY A 131 -13.18 19.16 14.12
C GLY A 131 -13.77 17.77 13.84
N PHE A 132 -13.54 17.19 12.64
CA PHE A 132 -13.90 15.80 12.35
C PHE A 132 -13.03 14.81 13.12
N ILE A 133 -11.76 15.17 13.37
CA ILE A 133 -10.81 14.38 14.13
C ILE A 133 -10.57 15.04 15.49
N THR A 134 -11.07 14.42 16.56
CA THR A 134 -10.96 14.89 17.96
C THR A 134 -10.33 13.84 18.88
N ASP A 135 -9.39 13.07 18.32
CA ASP A 135 -8.74 11.99 19.04
C ASP A 135 -7.72 12.52 20.06
N ASP A 136 -7.92 12.16 21.32
CA ASP A 136 -6.97 12.47 22.40
C ASP A 136 -5.87 11.40 22.53
N ALA A 137 -6.13 10.21 21.99
CA ALA A 137 -5.26 9.04 22.11
C ALA A 137 -5.13 8.28 20.79
N VAL A 138 -3.92 7.78 20.54
CA VAL A 138 -3.54 6.98 19.37
C VAL A 138 -3.23 5.56 19.82
N ALA A 139 -3.87 4.58 19.20
CA ALA A 139 -3.55 3.17 19.37
C ALA A 139 -2.50 2.75 18.33
N VAL A 140 -1.48 2.03 18.77
CA VAL A 140 -0.46 1.46 17.87
C VAL A 140 -0.51 -0.05 17.99
N ASP A 141 -0.80 -0.72 16.88
CA ASP A 141 -0.81 -2.19 16.80
C ASP A 141 -0.15 -2.67 15.51
N ALA A 142 0.29 -3.93 15.52
CA ALA A 142 0.95 -4.56 14.38
C ALA A 142 0.05 -5.64 13.77
N THR A 143 -0.22 -5.52 12.47
CA THR A 143 -0.95 -6.52 11.71
C THR A 143 -0.07 -7.15 10.63
N HIS A 144 -0.41 -8.36 10.22
CA HIS A 144 0.24 -9.04 9.10
C HIS A 144 -0.69 -9.05 7.90
N PHE A 145 -0.11 -8.98 6.71
CA PHE A 145 -0.83 -9.20 5.47
C PHE A 145 -0.01 -10.07 4.53
N GLU A 146 -0.70 -10.93 3.80
CA GLU A 146 -0.08 -11.86 2.88
C GLU A 146 0.45 -11.11 1.66
N ALA A 147 1.67 -11.48 1.23
CA ALA A 147 2.20 -11.00 -0.02
C ALA A 147 1.33 -11.48 -1.18
N ARG A 148 1.21 -10.63 -2.20
CA ARG A 148 0.56 -11.03 -3.46
C ARG A 148 1.45 -11.98 -4.27
N ASP A 149 2.76 -11.82 -4.13
CA ASP A 149 3.75 -12.66 -4.80
C ASP A 149 3.94 -13.97 -4.04
N GLN A 150 4.19 -15.04 -4.79
CA GLN A 150 4.47 -16.35 -4.19
C GLN A 150 5.84 -16.33 -3.51
N ALA A 151 5.92 -17.02 -2.37
CA ALA A 151 7.17 -17.20 -1.66
C ALA A 151 8.21 -17.88 -2.56
N PRO A 152 9.48 -17.44 -2.52
CA PRO A 152 10.54 -18.13 -3.23
C PRO A 152 10.62 -19.59 -2.74
N PRO A 153 10.96 -20.54 -3.63
CA PRO A 153 11.08 -21.93 -3.27
C PRO A 153 12.06 -22.08 -2.11
N LYS A 154 11.67 -22.88 -1.12
CA LYS A 154 12.44 -23.07 0.10
C LYS A 154 13.76 -23.76 -0.27
N GLU A 155 14.88 -23.06 -0.09
CA GLU A 155 16.20 -23.67 -0.20
C GLU A 155 16.30 -24.85 0.76
N GLU A 156 16.63 -26.03 0.23
CA GLU A 156 16.89 -27.23 1.01
C GLU A 156 18.10 -26.96 1.90
N ARG A 157 17.83 -26.73 3.19
CA ARG A 157 18.90 -26.57 4.16
C ARG A 157 19.60 -27.93 4.27
N PRO A 158 20.94 -27.99 4.13
CA PRO A 158 21.66 -29.23 4.28
C PRO A 158 21.32 -29.84 5.64
N GLU A 159 21.00 -31.13 5.64
CA GLU A 159 20.68 -31.86 6.86
C GLU A 159 21.81 -31.63 7.86
N LYS A 160 21.49 -30.98 8.98
CA LYS A 160 22.48 -30.72 10.02
C LYS A 160 22.87 -32.07 10.60
N ALA A 161 24.16 -32.40 10.50
CA ALA A 161 24.71 -33.59 11.13
C ALA A 161 24.25 -33.67 12.60
N PRO A 162 23.91 -34.87 13.09
CA PRO A 162 23.38 -35.04 14.45
C PRO A 162 24.34 -34.42 15.45
N LYS A 163 23.83 -33.50 16.28
CA LYS A 163 24.63 -32.90 17.34
C LYS A 163 25.11 -34.02 18.25
N LYS A 164 26.43 -34.13 18.46
CA LYS A 164 26.98 -35.04 19.47
C LYS A 164 26.31 -34.74 20.81
N CYS A 165 25.71 -35.76 21.42
CA CYS A 165 25.08 -35.63 22.73
C CYS A 165 26.19 -35.46 23.78
N GLY A 166 26.29 -34.27 24.39
CA GLY A 166 27.34 -33.97 25.37
C GLY A 166 27.70 -32.48 25.47
N ARG A 167 28.44 -32.12 26.53
CA ARG A 167 28.95 -30.77 26.77
C ARG A 167 30.17 -30.52 25.87
N LYS A 168 30.16 -29.43 25.08
CA LYS A 168 31.33 -28.97 24.31
C LYS A 168 32.53 -28.74 25.23
N THR A 169 33.74 -28.98 24.73
CA THR A 169 34.96 -28.66 25.49
C THR A 169 35.09 -27.15 25.70
N LYS A 170 35.87 -26.70 26.71
CA LYS A 170 35.96 -25.27 27.09
C LYS A 170 36.49 -24.40 25.93
N ALA A 171 37.51 -24.88 25.21
CA ALA A 171 38.10 -24.18 24.06
C ALA A 171 37.13 -24.07 22.87
N GLU A 172 36.39 -25.14 22.54
CA GLU A 172 35.35 -25.11 21.49
C GLU A 172 34.20 -24.16 21.83
N ARG A 173 33.91 -23.98 23.13
CA ARG A 173 32.90 -23.02 23.59
C ARG A 173 33.37 -21.58 23.43
N GLU A 174 34.62 -21.28 23.73
CA GLU A 174 35.21 -19.95 23.57
C GLU A 174 35.26 -19.54 22.09
N GLN A 175 35.71 -20.45 21.20
CA GLN A 175 35.66 -20.24 19.75
C GLN A 175 34.24 -20.02 19.24
N TRP A 176 33.28 -20.82 19.71
CA TRP A 176 31.88 -20.66 19.36
C TRP A 176 31.29 -19.32 19.84
N LEU A 177 31.73 -18.80 21.00
CA LEU A 177 31.30 -17.50 21.49
C LEU A 177 31.87 -16.36 20.66
N ILE A 178 33.14 -16.47 20.23
CA ILE A 178 33.78 -15.49 19.33
C ILE A 178 33.06 -15.50 17.97
N GLU A 179 32.88 -16.67 17.36
CA GLU A 179 32.16 -16.84 16.09
C GLU A 179 30.71 -16.31 16.18
N LYS A 180 30.03 -16.55 17.31
CA LYS A 180 28.69 -16.01 17.56
C LYS A 180 28.69 -14.49 17.67
N ALA A 181 29.68 -13.90 18.34
CA ALA A 181 29.81 -12.46 18.49
C ALA A 181 30.14 -11.78 17.14
N GLU A 182 31.04 -12.36 16.34
CA GLU A 182 31.34 -11.90 14.98
C GLU A 182 30.11 -11.99 14.08
N ARG A 183 29.35 -13.09 14.18
CA ARG A 183 28.09 -13.24 13.44
C ARG A 183 27.06 -12.21 13.86
N GLU A 184 26.90 -11.97 15.16
CA GLU A 184 25.98 -10.95 15.70
C GLU A 184 26.38 -9.52 15.27
N ALA A 185 27.68 -9.23 15.20
CA ALA A 185 28.20 -7.94 14.75
C ALA A 185 27.89 -7.67 13.26
N ASN A 186 27.96 -8.71 12.43
CA ASN A 186 27.74 -8.67 10.98
C ASN A 186 26.27 -8.70 10.54
N LEU A 187 25.31 -8.89 11.46
CA LEU A 187 23.89 -8.85 11.11
C LEU A 187 23.47 -7.43 10.67
N PRO A 188 22.51 -7.32 9.72
CA PRO A 188 21.89 -6.03 9.42
C PRO A 188 21.17 -5.49 10.65
N LEU A 189 20.99 -4.16 10.70
CA LEU A 189 20.49 -3.44 11.87
C LEU A 189 19.13 -3.97 12.39
N PHE A 190 18.22 -4.34 11.48
CA PHE A 190 16.92 -4.91 11.83
C PHE A 190 16.96 -6.38 12.30
N GLU A 191 18.06 -7.09 12.08
CA GLU A 191 18.28 -8.44 12.62
C GLU A 191 19.05 -8.45 13.95
N LYS A 192 19.63 -7.31 14.34
CA LYS A 192 20.20 -7.10 15.68
C LYS A 192 19.09 -6.97 16.71
N LYS A 193 19.47 -7.01 17.99
CA LYS A 193 18.54 -6.75 19.09
C LYS A 193 17.98 -5.32 19.00
N ILE A 194 16.75 -5.15 19.48
CA ILE A 194 16.04 -3.86 19.53
C ILE A 194 16.88 -2.79 20.25
N GLU A 195 17.67 -3.17 21.26
CA GLU A 195 18.58 -2.28 21.99
C GLU A 195 19.53 -1.51 21.06
N ALA A 196 20.02 -2.15 19.99
CA ALA A 196 20.92 -1.52 19.03
C ALA A 196 20.23 -0.53 18.08
N GLN A 197 18.89 -0.49 18.08
CA GLN A 197 18.10 0.41 17.23
C GLN A 197 17.74 1.72 17.95
N LEU A 198 17.85 1.76 19.29
CA LEU A 198 17.40 2.90 20.10
C LEU A 198 18.24 4.17 19.87
N ASP A 199 19.55 4.00 19.63
CA ASP A 199 20.49 5.12 19.50
C ASP A 199 20.63 5.61 18.04
N VAL A 200 19.95 4.98 17.09
CA VAL A 200 20.11 5.22 15.65
C VAL A 200 19.09 6.28 15.20
N PRO A 201 19.50 7.29 14.41
CA PRO A 201 18.58 8.31 13.95
C PRO A 201 17.48 7.74 13.03
N LEU A 202 16.28 8.31 13.12
CA LEU A 202 15.10 7.83 12.38
C LEU A 202 15.32 7.72 10.86
N ALA A 203 16.06 8.65 10.26
CA ALA A 203 16.31 8.65 8.82
C ALA A 203 17.13 7.42 8.36
N GLU A 204 18.11 6.99 9.18
CA GLU A 204 18.90 5.79 8.91
C GLU A 204 18.07 4.52 9.13
N LEU A 205 17.20 4.52 10.15
CA LEU A 205 16.25 3.43 10.36
C LEU A 205 15.37 3.26 9.13
N LEU A 206 14.71 4.32 8.65
CA LEU A 206 13.83 4.29 7.48
C LEU A 206 14.51 3.75 6.22
N THR A 207 15.76 4.13 5.98
CA THR A 207 16.53 3.69 4.80
C THR A 207 16.90 2.21 4.87
N SER A 208 17.05 1.67 6.08
CA SER A 208 17.48 0.28 6.30
C SER A 208 16.33 -0.70 6.55
N VAL A 209 15.07 -0.24 6.50
CA VAL A 209 13.88 -1.07 6.70
C VAL A 209 13.79 -2.15 5.62
N PRO A 210 13.64 -3.44 5.97
CA PRO A 210 13.37 -4.48 5.00
C PRO A 210 12.00 -4.27 4.33
N LEU A 211 11.97 -4.05 3.03
CA LEU A 211 10.73 -3.89 2.25
C LEU A 211 10.24 -5.19 1.61
N ASP A 212 11.09 -6.23 1.58
CA ASP A 212 10.75 -7.50 0.96
C ASP A 212 9.92 -8.39 1.89
N PRO A 213 8.90 -9.09 1.37
CA PRO A 213 8.08 -9.99 2.16
C PRO A 213 8.89 -11.16 2.71
N GLN A 214 8.59 -11.53 3.95
CA GLN A 214 9.30 -12.56 4.70
C GLN A 214 8.35 -13.61 5.25
N TRP A 215 8.90 -14.79 5.57
CA TRP A 215 8.17 -15.80 6.32
C TRP A 215 7.96 -15.35 7.77
N GLY A 216 6.70 -15.22 8.16
CA GLY A 216 6.25 -14.98 9.52
C GLY A 216 5.68 -16.24 10.18
N VAL A 217 5.66 -16.24 11.52
CA VAL A 217 5.04 -17.30 12.33
C VAL A 217 4.15 -16.65 13.38
N LYS A 218 2.91 -17.12 13.50
CA LYS A 218 1.98 -16.72 14.55
C LYS A 218 1.42 -17.96 15.24
N LYS A 219 1.23 -17.91 16.56
CA LYS A 219 0.46 -18.93 17.28
C LYS A 219 -1.03 -18.59 17.22
N ASN A 220 -1.86 -19.55 16.82
CA ASN A 220 -3.32 -19.40 16.89
C ASN A 220 -3.82 -19.59 18.33
N SER A 221 -5.12 -19.38 18.54
CA SER A 221 -5.79 -19.59 19.85
C SER A 221 -5.70 -21.03 20.36
N GLU A 222 -5.49 -22.00 19.48
CA GLU A 222 -5.27 -23.42 19.81
C GLU A 222 -3.81 -23.75 20.13
N GLY A 223 -2.91 -22.75 20.13
CA GLY A 223 -1.47 -22.94 20.38
C GLY A 223 -0.67 -23.53 19.21
N LYS A 224 -1.28 -23.71 18.03
CA LYS A 224 -0.61 -24.19 16.81
C LYS A 224 0.06 -23.03 16.07
N ASN A 225 1.21 -23.32 15.46
CA ASN A 225 1.93 -22.36 14.63
C ASN A 225 1.30 -22.28 13.23
N VAL A 226 0.92 -21.07 12.84
CA VAL A 226 0.49 -20.70 11.49
C VAL A 226 1.64 -19.93 10.84
N PHE A 227 2.04 -20.39 9.66
CA PHE A 227 3.07 -19.76 8.86
C PHE A 227 2.41 -18.96 7.76
N TRP A 228 2.96 -17.78 7.49
CA TRP A 228 2.47 -16.91 6.42
C TRP A 228 3.66 -16.23 5.74
N TYR A 229 3.51 -15.91 4.47
CA TYR A 229 4.52 -15.18 3.70
C TYR A 229 3.96 -13.81 3.34
N GLY A 230 4.65 -12.75 3.76
CA GLY A 230 4.19 -11.41 3.52
C GLY A 230 4.87 -10.37 4.39
N ASP A 231 4.12 -9.33 4.65
CA ASP A 231 4.55 -8.12 5.31
C ASP A 231 3.87 -7.89 6.65
N LYS A 232 4.55 -7.14 7.53
CA LYS A 232 4.04 -6.76 8.84
C LYS A 232 3.96 -5.24 8.92
N ALA A 233 2.75 -4.70 8.96
CA ALA A 233 2.51 -3.27 9.13
C ALA A 233 2.29 -2.94 10.61
N HIS A 234 2.98 -1.91 11.10
CA HIS A 234 2.61 -1.23 12.33
C HIS A 234 1.72 -0.04 11.95
N LEU A 235 0.56 0.07 12.58
CA LEU A 235 -0.45 1.08 12.25
C LEU A 235 -0.70 1.94 13.49
N ALA A 236 -0.63 3.27 13.30
CA ALA A 236 -1.04 4.25 14.30
C ALA A 236 -2.45 4.76 13.94
N VAL A 237 -3.42 4.44 14.79
CA VAL A 237 -4.85 4.65 14.52
C VAL A 237 -5.49 5.47 15.63
N GLY A 238 -6.32 6.44 15.25
CA GLY A 238 -7.14 7.22 16.18
C GLY A 238 -8.14 6.36 16.94
N THR A 239 -8.21 6.51 18.26
CA THR A 239 -9.07 5.67 19.10
C THR A 239 -10.56 5.94 18.90
N LYS A 240 -10.97 7.18 18.57
CA LYS A 240 -12.37 7.53 18.29
C LYS A 240 -12.64 7.60 16.79
N SER A 241 -11.79 8.28 16.03
CA SER A 241 -12.01 8.47 14.58
C SER A 241 -11.72 7.21 13.74
N GLN A 242 -10.91 6.28 14.26
CA GLN A 242 -10.39 5.12 13.53
C GLN A 242 -9.57 5.47 12.27
N ILE A 243 -9.13 6.72 12.15
CA ILE A 243 -8.31 7.18 11.03
C ILE A 243 -6.86 6.76 11.25
N HIS A 244 -6.23 6.32 10.17
CA HIS A 244 -4.82 5.94 10.15
C HIS A 244 -3.97 7.20 9.97
N PHE A 245 -3.22 7.60 11.00
CA PHE A 245 -2.37 8.80 10.95
C PHE A 245 -1.03 8.51 10.29
N THR A 246 -0.44 7.37 10.63
CA THR A 246 0.87 6.95 10.13
C THR A 246 0.84 5.46 9.88
N ILE A 247 1.46 5.04 8.77
CA ILE A 247 1.86 3.66 8.52
C ILE A 247 3.38 3.64 8.78
N PRO A 248 3.88 3.50 10.01
CA PRO A 248 5.30 3.27 10.16
C PRO A 248 5.62 1.79 9.90
N LEU A 249 6.61 1.60 9.04
CA LEU A 249 7.51 0.45 8.96
C LEU A 249 6.91 -0.95 8.69
N PHE A 250 7.31 -1.50 7.55
CA PHE A 250 7.37 -2.93 7.28
C PHE A 250 8.53 -3.52 8.09
N ILE A 251 8.31 -4.00 9.30
CA ILE A 251 9.41 -4.59 10.07
C ILE A 251 9.53 -6.08 9.75
N GLY A 252 10.54 -6.41 8.95
CA GLY A 252 11.02 -7.76 8.76
C GLY A 252 11.43 -8.41 10.10
N LYS A 253 10.87 -9.60 10.35
CA LYS A 253 11.19 -10.55 11.43
C LYS A 253 11.43 -9.96 12.83
N PHE A 254 10.37 -9.89 13.63
CA PHE A 254 10.51 -10.09 15.07
C PHE A 254 10.54 -11.60 15.36
N LYS A 255 11.70 -12.12 15.77
CA LYS A 255 11.84 -13.47 16.34
C LYS A 255 11.72 -13.42 17.85
#